data_AF-A0A968D403-F1
#
_entry.id   AF-A0A968D403-F1
#
_cell.length_a   1.000
_cell.length_b   1.000
_cell.length_c   1.000
_cell.angle_alpha   90.00
_cell.angle_beta   90.00
_cell.angle_gamma   90.00
#
_symmetry.space_group_name_H-M   'P 1'
#
loop_
_entity.id
_entity.type
_entity.pdbx_description
1 polymer ?
#
loop_
_entity_poly.entity_id
_entity_poly.type
_entity_poly.pdbx_seq_one_letter_code
_entity_poly.pdbx_strand_id
1 'polypeptide(L)' 'MFPAFVGASLEYGNAWATRDEISFDDALLGGSIWVGIDTPLGPIYGAYGRTRDRDSAFYLVLGRIF' A
#
# COMPACT_ATOMS: atom_id res chain seq x y z
N MET A 1 -13.02 -9.94 -21.57
CA MET A 1 -12.24 -8.86 -20.93
C MET A 1 -11.90 -9.35 -19.54
N PHE A 2 -10.64 -9.24 -19.11
CA PHE A 2 -10.29 -9.60 -17.74
C PHE A 2 -10.73 -8.50 -16.78
N PRO A 3 -11.20 -8.84 -15.55
CA PRO A 3 -11.58 -7.84 -14.57
C PRO A 3 -10.36 -7.02 -14.14
N ALA A 4 -10.55 -5.72 -14.06
CA ALA A 4 -9.58 -4.77 -13.53
C ALA A 4 -10.16 -4.09 -12.29
N PHE A 5 -9.28 -3.73 -11.37
CA PHE A 5 -9.63 -3.17 -10.07
C PHE A 5 -8.78 -1.93 -9.81
N VAL A 6 -9.33 -1.02 -9.03
CA VAL A 6 -8.62 0.14 -8.51
C VAL A 6 -9.01 0.32 -7.05
N GLY A 7 -8.05 0.76 -6.24
CA GLY A 7 -8.30 1.09 -4.86
C GLY A 7 -7.32 2.13 -4.35
N ALA A 8 -7.58 2.58 -3.14
CA ALA A 8 -6.74 3.53 -2.42
C ALA A 8 -6.75 3.20 -0.93
N SER A 9 -5.70 3.60 -0.22
CA SER A 9 -5.62 3.54 1.25
C SER A 9 -5.21 4.89 1.83
N LEU A 10 -5.61 5.12 3.07
CA LEU A 10 -5.13 6.20 3.93
C LEU A 10 -4.83 5.59 5.29
N GLU A 11 -3.63 5.83 5.79
CA GLU A 11 -3.07 5.19 6.97
C GLU A 11 -2.46 6.25 7.87
N TYR A 12 -2.74 6.18 9.18
CA TYR A 12 -2.19 7.08 10.19
C TYR A 12 -1.72 6.28 11.39
N GLY A 13 -0.41 6.31 11.66
CA GLY A 13 0.19 5.55 12.74
C GLY A 13 1.71 5.54 12.69
N ASN A 14 2.34 4.80 13.60
CA ASN A 14 3.78 4.61 13.66
C ASN A 14 4.11 3.19 14.15
N ALA A 15 5.39 2.85 14.21
CA ALA A 15 5.88 1.63 14.84
C ALA A 15 6.54 1.98 16.19
N TRP A 16 5.98 1.47 17.29
CA TRP A 16 6.49 1.67 18.65
C TRP A 16 7.02 0.36 19.23
N ALA A 17 8.02 0.44 20.12
CA ALA A 17 8.64 -0.75 20.70
C ALA A 17 7.83 -1.26 21.90
N THR A 18 7.25 -0.35 22.68
CA THR A 18 6.38 -0.69 23.82
C THR A 18 4.99 -0.07 23.66
N ARG A 19 4.04 -0.52 24.50
CA ARG A 19 2.66 -0.01 24.45
C ARG A 19 2.54 1.38 25.07
N ASP A 20 3.39 1.67 26.04
CA ASP A 20 3.51 2.95 26.73
C ASP A 20 4.07 4.07 25.82
N GLU A 21 4.74 3.72 24.72
CA GLU A 21 5.24 4.66 23.71
C GLU A 21 4.18 5.08 22.68
N ILE A 22 3.03 4.39 22.60
CA ILE A 22 2.02 4.66 21.56
C ILE A 22 1.47 6.08 21.73
N SER A 23 1.69 6.92 20.72
CA SER A 23 1.18 8.30 20.68
C SER A 23 0.67 8.68 19.27
N PHE A 24 -0.16 9.72 19.20
CA PHE A 24 -0.52 10.34 17.93
C PHE A 24 0.40 11.50 17.54
N ASP A 25 1.18 12.04 18.48
CA ASP A 25 2.06 13.18 18.24
C ASP A 25 3.17 12.85 17.22
N ASP A 26 3.63 11.60 17.19
CA ASP A 26 4.64 11.08 16.28
C ASP A 26 4.08 10.16 15.19
N ALA A 27 2.75 10.07 15.07
CA ALA A 27 2.11 9.26 14.05
C ALA A 27 2.32 9.84 12.64
N LEU A 28 2.66 8.96 11.69
CA LEU A 28 2.90 9.29 10.30
C LEU A 28 1.60 9.13 9.51
N LEU A 29 1.27 10.13 8.70
CA LEU A 29 0.17 10.03 7.74
C LEU A 29 0.72 9.58 6.39
N GLY A 30 0.16 8.49 5.86
CA GLY A 30 0.48 7.97 4.54
C GLY A 30 -0.77 7.59 3.77
N GLY A 31 -0.62 7.43 2.47
CA GLY A 31 -1.68 6.92 1.60
C GLY A 31 -1.13 6.29 0.35
N SER A 32 -1.94 5.44 -0.28
CA SER A 32 -1.57 4.77 -1.52
C SER A 32 -2.74 4.71 -2.49
N ILE A 33 -2.40 4.56 -3.77
CA ILE A 33 -3.34 4.16 -4.82
C ILE A 33 -2.80 2.91 -5.48
N TRP A 34 -3.68 2.03 -5.91
CA TRP A 34 -3.30 0.81 -6.59
C TRP A 34 -4.30 0.44 -7.67
N VAL A 35 -3.79 -0.23 -8.69
CA VAL A 35 -4.55 -0.82 -9.79
C VAL A 35 -4.15 -2.27 -9.95
N GLY A 36 -5.10 -3.10 -10.33
CA GLY A 36 -4.87 -4.52 -10.59
C GLY A 36 -5.63 -5.00 -11.81
N ILE A 37 -5.10 -6.03 -12.46
CA ILE A 37 -5.79 -6.75 -13.52
C ILE A 37 -5.55 -8.25 -13.33
N ASP A 38 -6.62 -9.03 -13.41
CA ASP A 38 -6.47 -10.48 -13.46
C ASP A 38 -5.98 -10.86 -14.86
N THR A 39 -4.93 -11.67 -14.96
CA THR A 39 -4.46 -12.17 -16.27
C THR A 39 -4.47 -13.70 -16.26
N PRO A 40 -4.42 -14.36 -17.43
CA PRO A 40 -4.29 -15.81 -17.50
C PRO A 40 -3.05 -16.37 -16.78
N LEU A 41 -2.01 -15.54 -16.61
CA LEU A 41 -0.75 -15.91 -15.96
C LEU A 41 -0.76 -15.60 -14.45
N GLY A 42 -1.84 -15.05 -13.92
CA GLY A 42 -1.98 -14.58 -12.54
C GLY A 42 -2.32 -13.10 -12.47
N PRO A 43 -2.74 -12.61 -11.29
CA PRO A 43 -3.06 -11.21 -11.11
C PRO A 43 -1.80 -10.34 -11.10
N ILE A 44 -1.88 -9.17 -11.71
CA ILE A 44 -0.82 -8.16 -11.71
C ILE A 44 -1.35 -6.95 -10.97
N TYR A 45 -0.60 -6.47 -9.98
CA TYR A 45 -0.95 -5.26 -9.22
C TYR A 45 0.19 -4.24 -9.27
N GLY A 46 -0.15 -2.99 -9.55
CA GLY A 46 0.75 -1.85 -9.42
C GLY A 46 0.22 -0.89 -8.36
N ALA A 47 1.09 -0.37 -7.51
CA ALA A 47 0.74 0.61 -6.48
C ALA A 47 1.76 1.73 -6.37
N TYR A 48 1.28 2.91 -5.97
CA TYR A 48 2.10 4.05 -5.57
C TYR A 48 1.66 4.51 -4.18
N GLY A 49 2.62 4.59 -3.25
CA GLY A 49 2.40 5.07 -1.89
C GLY A 49 3.24 6.31 -1.58
N ARG A 50 2.73 7.16 -0.70
CA ARG A 50 3.43 8.36 -0.24
C ARG A 50 3.08 8.69 1.22
N THR A 51 4.07 9.15 1.97
CA THR A 51 3.89 9.70 3.33
C THR A 51 3.94 11.22 3.34
N ARG A 52 3.37 11.83 4.38
CA ARG A 52 3.42 13.28 4.61
C ARG A 52 4.85 13.80 4.72
N ASP A 53 5.75 12.98 5.25
CA ASP A 53 7.18 13.28 5.41
C ASP A 53 8.03 13.07 4.14
N ARG A 54 7.35 12.96 2.99
CA ARG A 54 7.90 12.93 1.61
C ARG A 54 8.50 11.61 1.15
N ASP A 55 8.43 10.54 1.94
CA ASP A 55 8.78 9.21 1.45
C ASP A 55 7.75 8.74 0.42
N SER A 56 8.21 8.04 -0.61
CA SER A 56 7.32 7.46 -1.61
C SER A 56 7.90 6.19 -2.19
N ALA A 57 7.04 5.26 -2.57
CA ALA A 57 7.43 3.99 -3.13
C ALA A 57 6.46 3.55 -4.23
N PHE A 58 7.02 2.87 -5.23
CA PHE A 58 6.28 2.15 -6.24
C PHE A 58 6.41 0.66 -5.99
N TYR A 59 5.30 -0.06 -6.12
CA TYR A 59 5.23 -1.50 -5.92
C TYR A 59 4.63 -2.16 -7.16
N LEU A 60 5.22 -3.30 -7.54
CA LEU A 60 4.68 -4.19 -8.55
C LEU A 60 4.62 -5.59 -7.95
N VAL A 61 3.42 -6.18 -7.93
CA VAL A 61 3.21 -7.54 -7.47
C VAL A 61 2.76 -8.39 -8.65
N LEU A 62 3.50 -9.45 -8.91
CA LEU A 62 3.18 -10.47 -9.90
C LEU A 62 2.68 -11.71 -9.15
N GLY A 63 1.39 -12.00 -9.27
CA GLY A 63 0.79 -13.20 -8.71
C GLY A 63 1.39 -14.46 -9.34
N ARG A 64 1.61 -15.49 -8.53
CA ARG A 64 2.19 -16.76 -8.97
C ARG A 64 1.12 -17.67 -9.59
N ILE A 65 1.46 -18.27 -10.71
CA ILE A 65 0.92 -19.56 -11.18
C ILE A 65 1.60 -20.67 -10.37
N PHE A 66 0.95 -21.10 -9.28
CA PHE A 66 1.23 -22.29 -8.43
C PHE A 66 2.65 -22.44 -7.87
#